data_AF-X1A4D6-F1
#
_entry.id   AF-X1A4D6-F1
#
_cell.length_a   1.000
_cell.length_b   1.000
_cell.length_c   1.000
_cell.angle_alpha   90.00
_cell.angle_beta   90.00
_cell.angle_gamma   90.00
#
_symmetry.space_group_name_H-M   'P 1'
#
loop_
_entity.id
_entity.type
_entity.pdbx_description
1 polymer ?
#
loop_
_entity_poly.entity_id
_entity_poly.type
_entity_poly.pdbx_seq_one_letter_code
_entity_poly.pdbx_strand_id
1 'polypeptide(L)'
;HGPMETLAKLGQLLDKPVEEIDMTIGGINHFHWVLKVTDKKTGKDLYPELDKKIYDFDWDADTLTPVLYKIFGLFPFPAPSHPGEYMNFAFDIAGPRFIHWGIGPISYSPSTKVTDLDFFIEGMSNTPSYTLWSQNQVERIDRVLSGDLPITDKDILLNKDITEPSREISISLICDMEFNRDRVEIGGNVMNKGFAISNLPEDVIIEVPIKANAEGIKPVKVGKLPDAIAGMCSTQAYIQNLLVEAFKKKSKKIFFQALLIDPIIDNVDRAEKMMETMLKAEAEYLPELS
;
A
#
# COMPACT_ATOMS: atom_id res chain seq x y z
N HIS A 1 5.58 -0.67 -5.69
CA HIS A 1 6.86 -0.85 -4.98
C HIS A 1 6.72 -1.36 -3.53
N GLY A 2 5.52 -1.46 -2.92
CA GLY A 2 5.37 -1.94 -1.53
C GLY A 2 6.11 -3.26 -1.18
N PRO A 3 6.09 -4.28 -2.05
CA PRO A 3 6.91 -5.48 -1.86
C PRO A 3 8.42 -5.22 -1.75
N MET A 4 8.95 -4.26 -2.52
CA MET A 4 10.36 -3.86 -2.49
C MET A 4 10.72 -3.15 -1.20
N GLU A 5 9.84 -2.31 -0.67
CA GLU A 5 10.01 -1.67 0.64
C GLU A 5 10.01 -2.70 1.77
N THR A 6 9.12 -3.69 1.66
CA THR A 6 9.07 -4.82 2.61
C THR A 6 10.39 -5.58 2.60
N LEU A 7 10.91 -5.91 1.42
CA LEU A 7 12.21 -6.58 1.29
C LEU A 7 13.36 -5.73 1.84
N ALA A 8 13.36 -4.42 1.58
CA ALA A 8 14.37 -3.50 2.12
C ALA A 8 14.33 -3.44 3.66
N LYS A 9 13.13 -3.37 4.26
CA LYS A 9 12.95 -3.37 5.71
C LYS A 9 13.39 -4.70 6.33
N LEU A 10 13.10 -5.83 5.69
CA LEU A 10 13.62 -7.14 6.09
C LEU A 10 15.15 -7.20 6.05
N GLY A 11 15.77 -6.62 5.02
CA GLY A 11 17.24 -6.51 4.93
C GLY A 11 17.85 -5.73 6.11
N GLN A 12 17.22 -4.61 6.48
CA GLN A 12 17.61 -3.82 7.66
C GLN A 12 17.45 -4.63 8.95
N LEU A 13 16.29 -5.23 9.18
CA LEU A 13 16.02 -6.05 10.38
C LEU A 13 17.00 -7.22 10.49
N LEU A 14 17.25 -7.94 9.41
CA LEU A 14 18.07 -9.15 9.42
C LEU A 14 19.58 -8.87 9.35
N ASP A 15 19.99 -7.61 9.18
CA ASP A 15 21.38 -7.23 8.86
C ASP A 15 21.92 -8.01 7.65
N LYS A 16 21.11 -8.13 6.59
CA LYS A 16 21.42 -8.92 5.39
C LYS A 16 21.20 -8.10 4.11
N PRO A 17 22.06 -8.27 3.09
CA PRO A 17 21.78 -7.74 1.75
C PRO A 17 20.47 -8.33 1.21
N VAL A 18 19.64 -7.49 0.57
CA VAL A 18 18.32 -7.91 0.06
C VAL A 18 18.44 -9.01 -0.99
N GLU A 19 19.56 -9.09 -1.70
CA GLU A 19 19.86 -10.10 -2.71
C GLU A 19 20.06 -11.51 -2.10
N GLU A 20 20.36 -11.58 -0.80
CA GLU A 20 20.52 -12.82 -0.05
C GLU A 20 19.20 -13.28 0.61
N ILE A 21 18.13 -12.51 0.49
CA ILE A 21 16.82 -12.82 1.07
C ILE A 21 15.88 -13.28 -0.05
N ASP A 22 15.28 -14.45 0.13
CA ASP A 22 14.15 -14.92 -0.67
C ASP A 22 12.86 -14.72 0.11
N MET A 23 11.92 -13.97 -0.46
CA MET A 23 10.68 -13.55 0.19
C MET A 23 9.48 -13.94 -0.69
N THR A 24 8.46 -14.55 -0.07
CA THR A 24 7.15 -14.78 -0.68
C THR A 24 6.10 -14.00 0.09
N ILE A 25 5.31 -13.19 -0.62
CA ILE A 25 4.20 -12.43 -0.03
C ILE A 25 2.84 -12.98 -0.49
N GLY A 26 1.79 -12.64 0.24
CA GLY A 26 0.42 -12.81 -0.20
C GLY A 26 -0.54 -11.84 0.50
N GLY A 27 -1.52 -11.35 -0.23
CA GLY A 27 -2.56 -10.46 0.25
C GLY A 27 -3.18 -9.69 -0.90
N ILE A 28 -3.46 -8.41 -0.68
CA ILE A 28 -3.94 -7.46 -1.68
C ILE A 28 -3.03 -6.23 -1.69
N ASN A 29 -3.17 -5.38 -2.70
CA ASN A 29 -2.41 -4.13 -2.78
C ASN A 29 -2.46 -3.35 -1.46
N HIS A 30 -1.30 -2.85 -1.01
CA HIS A 30 -1.17 -2.07 0.24
C HIS A 30 -1.50 -2.84 1.53
N PHE A 31 -1.74 -4.16 1.43
CA PHE A 31 -2.14 -4.99 2.56
C PHE A 31 -1.68 -6.45 2.37
N HIS A 32 -0.42 -6.62 1.97
CA HIS A 32 0.23 -7.92 1.86
C HIS A 32 0.95 -8.33 3.14
N TRP A 33 1.19 -9.63 3.26
CA TRP A 33 1.91 -10.24 4.36
C TRP A 33 3.02 -11.12 3.81
N VAL A 34 4.16 -11.13 4.49
CA VAL A 34 5.23 -12.09 4.21
C VAL A 34 4.74 -13.46 4.68
N LEU A 35 4.72 -14.44 3.77
CA LEU A 35 4.32 -15.82 4.04
C LEU A 35 5.54 -16.72 4.25
N LYS A 36 6.65 -16.36 3.62
CA LYS A 36 7.94 -17.04 3.73
C LYS A 36 9.06 -16.03 3.58
N VAL A 37 10.08 -16.15 4.43
CA VAL A 37 11.35 -15.43 4.28
C VAL A 37 12.48 -16.40 4.58
N THR A 38 13.37 -16.61 3.61
CA THR A 38 14.48 -17.55 3.72
C THR A 38 15.79 -16.95 3.26
N ASP A 39 16.89 -17.43 3.82
CA ASP A 39 18.22 -17.16 3.30
C ASP A 39 18.38 -17.87 1.96
N LYS A 40 18.66 -17.12 0.89
CA LYS A 40 18.63 -17.62 -0.48
C LYS A 40 19.72 -18.67 -0.77
N LYS A 41 20.84 -18.63 -0.04
CA LYS A 41 21.96 -19.56 -0.22
C LYS A 41 21.72 -20.87 0.53
N THR A 42 21.24 -20.77 1.76
CA THR A 42 21.13 -21.91 2.68
C THR A 42 19.73 -22.52 2.72
N GLY A 43 18.71 -21.79 2.26
CA GLY A 43 17.31 -22.16 2.39
C GLY A 43 16.76 -22.06 3.82
N LYS A 44 17.54 -21.51 4.76
CA LYS A 44 17.18 -21.40 6.18
C LYS A 44 16.02 -20.42 6.34
N ASP A 45 15.01 -20.81 7.12
CA ASP A 45 13.93 -19.91 7.56
C ASP A 45 14.47 -18.78 8.45
N LEU A 46 14.11 -17.55 8.11
CA LEU A 46 14.57 -16.34 8.78
C LEU A 46 13.55 -15.77 9.78
N TYR A 47 12.33 -16.30 9.86
CA TYR A 47 11.38 -15.90 10.91
C TYR A 47 11.96 -16.02 12.34
N PRO A 48 12.66 -17.11 12.72
CA PRO A 48 13.28 -17.19 14.04
C PRO A 48 14.35 -16.13 14.33
N GLU A 49 14.93 -15.53 13.30
CA GLU A 49 15.85 -14.38 13.45
C GLU A 49 15.08 -13.07 13.56
N LEU A 50 14.00 -12.90 12.78
CA LEU A 50 13.08 -11.77 12.92
C LEU A 50 12.48 -11.67 14.33
N ASP A 51 12.03 -12.78 14.90
CA ASP A 51 11.44 -12.85 16.25
C ASP A 51 12.34 -12.22 17.32
N LYS A 52 13.66 -12.36 17.16
CA LYS A 52 14.65 -11.85 18.11
C LYS A 52 14.94 -10.37 17.96
N LYS A 53 14.66 -9.79 16.80
CA LYS A 53 15.08 -8.44 16.43
C LYS A 53 13.93 -7.46 16.30
N ILE A 54 12.74 -7.94 15.95
CA ILE A 54 11.62 -7.08 15.57
C ILE A 54 11.19 -6.14 16.71
N TYR A 55 11.32 -6.55 17.97
CA TYR A 55 10.90 -5.74 19.12
C TYR A 55 12.00 -4.80 19.64
N ASP A 56 13.25 -5.03 19.26
CA ASP A 56 14.40 -4.18 19.62
C ASP A 56 14.78 -3.22 18.49
N PHE A 57 14.15 -3.38 17.31
CA PHE A 57 14.38 -2.53 16.16
C PHE A 57 13.84 -1.11 16.38
N ASP A 58 14.58 -0.11 15.90
CA ASP A 58 14.12 1.28 15.91
C ASP A 58 13.11 1.50 14.77
N TRP A 59 11.83 1.48 15.15
CA TRP A 59 10.71 1.66 14.23
C TRP A 59 10.38 3.13 13.95
N ASP A 60 11.12 4.09 14.53
CA ASP A 60 10.79 5.51 14.47
C ASP A 60 9.33 5.75 14.91
N ALA A 61 8.46 6.27 14.04
CA ALA A 61 7.05 6.51 14.32
C ALA A 61 6.13 5.29 14.08
N ASP A 62 6.64 4.21 13.48
CA ASP A 62 5.83 3.03 13.14
C ASP A 62 5.58 2.14 14.36
N THR A 63 4.40 2.28 14.94
CA THR A 63 3.96 1.47 16.07
C THR A 63 3.05 0.31 15.63
N LEU A 64 2.56 0.32 14.39
CA LEU A 64 1.58 -0.67 13.93
C LEU A 64 2.27 -1.96 13.51
N THR A 65 3.35 -1.89 12.71
CA THR A 65 4.04 -3.07 12.18
C THR A 65 4.45 -4.10 13.25
N PRO A 66 5.17 -3.73 14.33
CA PRO A 66 5.56 -4.70 15.37
C PRO A 66 4.36 -5.27 16.13
N VAL A 67 3.26 -4.51 16.27
CA VAL A 67 2.04 -4.99 16.94
C VAL A 67 1.28 -5.98 16.06
N LEU A 68 1.13 -5.70 14.76
CA LEU A 68 0.55 -6.64 13.81
C LEU A 68 1.33 -7.95 13.75
N TYR A 69 2.67 -7.86 13.70
CA TYR A 69 3.52 -9.05 13.75
C TYR A 69 3.25 -9.89 14.99
N LYS A 70 3.18 -9.24 16.17
CA LYS A 70 2.89 -9.90 17.44
C LYS A 70 1.52 -10.59 17.45
N ILE A 71 0.51 -9.98 16.84
CA ILE A 71 -0.87 -10.50 16.84
C ILE A 71 -1.06 -11.63 15.83
N PHE A 72 -0.56 -11.43 14.60
CA PHE A 72 -0.86 -12.30 13.46
C PHE A 72 0.27 -13.27 13.11
N GLY A 73 1.47 -13.10 13.70
CA GLY A 73 2.61 -13.99 13.54
C GLY A 73 3.31 -13.90 12.18
N LEU A 74 2.94 -12.94 11.32
CA LEU A 74 3.55 -12.71 10.01
C LEU A 74 3.94 -11.24 9.87
N PHE A 75 5.03 -10.98 9.13
CA PHE A 75 5.51 -9.63 8.86
C PHE A 75 4.56 -8.94 7.86
N PRO A 76 3.90 -7.84 8.26
CA PRO A 76 2.98 -7.12 7.37
C PRO A 76 3.77 -6.19 6.43
N PHE A 77 3.07 -5.53 5.52
CA PHE A 77 3.60 -4.37 4.79
C PHE A 77 4.04 -3.27 5.79
N PRO A 78 5.35 -2.90 5.88
CA PRO A 78 5.87 -2.07 6.95
C PRO A 78 5.76 -0.56 6.63
N ALA A 79 4.55 -0.12 6.30
CA ALA A 79 4.26 1.26 5.96
C ALA A 79 2.91 1.63 6.59
N PRO A 80 2.85 1.95 7.89
CA PRO A 80 1.63 1.92 8.72
C PRO A 80 0.45 2.71 8.12
N SER A 81 0.74 3.74 7.33
CA SER A 81 -0.23 4.54 6.57
C SER A 81 -1.08 3.76 5.57
N HIS A 82 -0.68 2.54 5.21
CA HIS A 82 -1.36 1.69 4.26
C HIS A 82 -2.18 0.58 4.97
N PRO A 83 -1.59 -0.37 5.73
CA PRO A 83 -2.36 -1.40 6.40
C PRO A 83 -3.32 -0.80 7.43
N GLY A 84 -2.99 0.35 8.03
CA GLY A 84 -3.85 1.01 9.02
C GLY A 84 -5.23 1.40 8.50
N GLU A 85 -5.36 1.69 7.21
CA GLU A 85 -6.63 2.05 6.58
C GLU A 85 -7.56 0.84 6.39
N TYR A 86 -7.04 -0.38 6.51
CA TYR A 86 -7.79 -1.61 6.28
C TYR A 86 -8.33 -2.24 7.57
N MET A 87 -8.04 -1.65 8.74
CA MET A 87 -8.31 -2.26 10.05
C MET A 87 -8.88 -1.25 11.04
N ASN A 88 -10.04 -1.57 11.62
CA ASN A 88 -10.75 -0.69 12.56
C ASN A 88 -9.97 -0.40 13.86
N PHE A 89 -9.10 -1.32 14.28
CA PHE A 89 -8.31 -1.18 15.50
C PHE A 89 -6.96 -0.50 15.29
N ALA A 90 -6.59 -0.18 14.05
CA ALA A 90 -5.29 0.43 13.77
C ALA A 90 -5.15 1.78 14.50
N PHE A 91 -6.23 2.59 14.47
CA PHE A 91 -6.28 3.90 15.14
C PHE A 91 -5.86 3.83 16.61
N ASP A 92 -6.30 2.81 17.34
CA ASP A 92 -5.97 2.62 18.75
C ASP A 92 -4.48 2.33 19.00
N ILE A 93 -3.78 1.77 18.00
CA ILE A 93 -2.38 1.39 18.08
C ILE A 93 -1.47 2.55 17.67
N ALA A 94 -1.67 3.11 16.46
CA ALA A 94 -0.76 4.13 15.94
C ALA A 94 -1.21 5.58 16.18
N GLY A 95 -2.46 5.79 16.61
CA GLY A 95 -3.06 7.12 16.73
C GLY A 95 -3.21 7.81 15.37
N PRO A 96 -3.32 9.14 15.30
CA PRO A 96 -3.46 9.86 14.02
C PRO A 96 -2.19 9.81 13.15
N ARG A 97 -1.13 9.11 13.59
CA ARG A 97 0.16 9.02 12.89
C ARG A 97 0.14 8.07 11.68
N PHE A 98 -1.04 7.62 11.27
CA PHE A 98 -1.26 6.91 10.00
C PHE A 98 -0.87 7.73 8.77
N ILE A 99 -0.46 9.00 8.89
CA ILE A 99 -0.53 9.90 7.76
C ILE A 99 0.84 10.49 7.40
N HIS A 100 1.72 9.63 6.90
CA HIS A 100 2.63 10.08 5.84
C HIS A 100 1.79 10.46 4.62
N TRP A 101 2.20 11.48 3.85
CA TRP A 101 1.46 12.18 2.78
C TRP A 101 0.63 13.42 3.20
N GLY A 102 0.94 14.00 4.35
CA GLY A 102 0.57 15.39 4.61
C GLY A 102 -0.71 15.60 5.42
N ILE A 103 -1.03 14.73 6.37
CA ILE A 103 -1.85 15.19 7.48
C ILE A 103 -0.94 15.22 8.69
N GLY A 104 -0.33 16.39 8.88
CA GLY A 104 0.50 16.68 10.03
C GLY A 104 -0.29 16.59 11.34
N PRO A 105 0.36 16.84 12.49
CA PRO A 105 -0.25 16.67 13.81
C PRO A 105 -1.55 17.48 13.91
N ILE A 106 -2.68 16.77 13.89
CA ILE A 106 -3.98 17.33 14.23
C ILE A 106 -3.96 17.55 15.75
N SER A 107 -3.94 18.81 16.18
CA SER A 107 -4.16 19.15 17.59
C SER A 107 -5.62 18.87 17.95
N TYR A 108 -5.85 17.92 18.86
CA TYR A 108 -7.20 17.62 19.36
C TYR A 108 -7.49 18.34 20.68
N SER A 109 -8.70 18.92 20.75
CA SER A 109 -9.55 18.89 21.95
C SER A 109 -10.67 17.88 21.67
N PRO A 110 -11.18 17.13 22.67
CA PRO A 110 -12.32 16.21 22.50
C PRO A 110 -13.60 16.86 21.93
N SER A 111 -13.67 18.20 21.92
CA SER A 111 -14.77 19.00 21.39
C SER A 111 -14.56 19.51 19.96
N THR A 112 -13.42 19.25 19.34
CA THR A 112 -13.03 19.81 18.04
C THR A 112 -13.85 19.18 16.91
N LYS A 113 -14.49 19.99 16.06
CA LYS A 113 -15.18 19.51 14.86
C LYS A 113 -14.19 19.31 13.72
N VAL A 114 -14.54 18.49 12.73
CA VAL A 114 -13.72 18.30 11.51
C VAL A 114 -13.40 19.62 10.80
N THR A 115 -14.32 20.61 10.86
CA THR A 115 -14.11 21.96 10.32
C THR A 115 -13.06 22.78 11.06
N ASP A 116 -12.71 22.37 12.27
CA ASP A 116 -11.79 23.08 13.15
C ASP A 116 -10.39 22.45 13.11
N LEU A 117 -10.19 21.41 12.28
CA LEU A 117 -8.92 20.74 12.09
C LEU A 117 -8.07 21.50 11.08
N ASP A 118 -6.89 21.93 11.51
CA ASP A 118 -5.86 22.44 10.61
C ASP A 118 -5.09 21.24 10.03
N PHE A 119 -5.36 20.93 8.76
CA PHE A 119 -4.62 19.88 8.04
C PHE A 119 -3.32 20.49 7.50
N PHE A 120 -2.19 20.05 8.08
CA PHE A 120 -0.86 20.43 7.61
C PHE A 120 -0.35 19.43 6.59
N ILE A 121 -0.37 19.80 5.32
CA ILE A 121 0.19 19.01 4.23
C ILE A 121 1.63 19.47 3.98
N GLU A 122 2.61 18.60 4.27
CA GLU A 122 4.03 18.89 4.05
C GLU A 122 4.51 20.22 4.68
N GLY A 123 3.96 20.58 5.84
CA GLY A 123 4.31 21.80 6.57
C GLY A 123 3.55 23.07 6.15
N MET A 124 2.58 22.97 5.24
CA MET A 124 1.73 24.10 4.82
C MET A 124 0.24 23.80 5.05
N SER A 125 -0.48 24.75 5.65
CA SER A 125 -1.92 24.63 5.91
C SER A 125 -2.72 24.69 4.59
N ASN A 126 -3.72 23.81 4.45
CA ASN A 126 -4.79 23.89 3.44
C ASN A 126 -4.36 23.88 1.95
N THR A 127 -3.22 23.29 1.58
CA THR A 127 -2.84 23.13 0.16
C THR A 127 -2.70 21.65 -0.19
N PRO A 128 -3.47 21.11 -1.16
CA PRO A 128 -3.35 19.71 -1.57
C PRO A 128 -1.90 19.38 -2.00
N SER A 129 -1.35 18.29 -1.47
CA SER A 129 0.05 17.88 -1.67
C SER A 129 0.41 17.79 -3.14
N TYR A 130 -0.52 17.29 -3.97
CA TYR A 130 -0.25 17.01 -5.37
C TYR A 130 0.00 18.27 -6.22
N THR A 131 -0.71 19.37 -5.97
CA THR A 131 -0.51 20.62 -6.73
C THR A 131 0.85 21.24 -6.41
N LEU A 132 1.19 21.29 -5.12
CA LEU A 132 2.50 21.75 -4.66
C LEU A 132 3.62 20.86 -5.19
N TRP A 133 3.42 19.54 -5.08
CA TRP A 133 4.34 18.55 -5.62
C TRP A 133 4.59 18.81 -7.11
N SER A 134 3.52 18.97 -7.90
CA SER A 134 3.61 19.23 -9.35
C SER A 134 4.35 20.54 -9.65
N GLN A 135 4.06 21.61 -8.90
CA GLN A 135 4.74 22.90 -9.06
C GLN A 135 6.23 22.83 -8.73
N ASN A 136 6.59 22.19 -7.61
CA ASN A 136 7.97 21.97 -7.22
C ASN A 136 8.74 21.15 -8.27
N GLN A 137 8.08 20.16 -8.89
CA GLN A 137 8.66 19.37 -9.98
C GLN A 137 8.91 20.20 -11.24
N VAL A 138 7.93 21.03 -11.64
CA VAL A 138 8.08 21.93 -12.79
C VAL A 138 9.21 22.93 -12.57
N GLU A 139 9.26 23.59 -11.40
CA GLU A 139 10.33 24.55 -11.07
C GLU A 139 11.71 23.91 -11.14
N ARG A 140 11.85 22.67 -10.63
CA ARG A 140 13.11 21.92 -10.72
C ARG A 140 13.48 21.61 -12.16
N ILE A 141 12.54 21.14 -12.98
CA ILE A 141 12.78 20.86 -14.40
C ILE A 141 13.25 22.14 -15.10
N ASP A 142 12.58 23.27 -14.86
CA ASP A 142 12.96 24.56 -15.44
C ASP A 142 14.38 24.97 -15.04
N ARG A 143 14.76 24.78 -13.77
CA ARG A 143 16.11 25.05 -13.28
C ARG A 143 17.17 24.11 -13.87
N VAL A 144 16.82 22.86 -14.17
CA VAL A 144 17.73 21.95 -14.90
C VAL A 144 17.88 22.42 -16.36
N LEU A 145 16.78 22.81 -17.00
CA LEU A 145 16.79 23.30 -18.39
C LEU A 145 17.52 24.63 -18.56
N SER A 146 17.45 25.53 -17.57
CA SER A 146 18.18 26.80 -17.55
C SER A 146 19.67 26.63 -17.24
N GLY A 147 20.09 25.46 -16.76
CA GLY A 147 21.45 25.18 -16.30
C GLY A 147 21.75 25.60 -14.86
N ASP A 148 20.73 26.02 -14.10
CA ASP A 148 20.83 26.42 -12.69
C ASP A 148 20.92 25.20 -11.74
N LEU A 149 20.51 24.01 -12.20
CA LEU A 149 20.64 22.74 -11.50
C LEU A 149 21.27 21.66 -12.40
N PRO A 150 22.30 20.93 -11.96
CA PRO A 150 22.83 19.80 -12.72
C PRO A 150 21.86 18.61 -12.71
N ILE A 151 21.93 17.79 -13.75
CA ILE A 151 21.18 16.53 -13.90
C ILE A 151 21.54 15.51 -12.79
N THR A 152 22.69 15.64 -12.13
CA THR A 152 23.12 14.68 -11.09
C THR A 152 22.54 14.96 -9.70
N ASP A 153 21.77 16.04 -9.52
CA ASP A 153 21.21 16.35 -8.21
C ASP A 153 20.10 15.37 -7.85
N LYS A 154 20.11 14.87 -6.61
CA LYS A 154 19.04 14.02 -6.08
C LYS A 154 17.70 14.72 -6.20
N ASP A 155 16.67 13.99 -6.63
CA ASP A 155 15.29 14.43 -6.53
C ASP A 155 14.97 14.82 -5.09
N ILE A 156 14.47 16.03 -4.86
CA ILE A 156 14.24 16.55 -3.49
C ILE A 156 13.15 15.73 -2.77
N LEU A 157 12.26 15.09 -3.53
CA LEU A 157 11.11 14.36 -3.01
C LEU A 157 11.33 12.84 -3.07
N LEU A 158 11.98 12.32 -4.12
CA LEU A 158 12.33 10.89 -4.21
C LEU A 158 13.65 10.55 -3.50
N ASN A 159 14.46 11.57 -3.15
CA ASN A 159 15.82 11.44 -2.62
C ASN A 159 16.72 10.50 -3.47
N LYS A 160 16.44 10.44 -4.78
CA LYS A 160 17.09 9.54 -5.76
C LYS A 160 17.77 10.35 -6.85
N ASP A 161 18.97 9.92 -7.24
CA ASP A 161 19.66 10.46 -8.42
C ASP A 161 18.89 10.04 -9.68
N ILE A 162 18.64 10.98 -10.60
CA ILE A 162 17.90 10.68 -11.84
C ILE A 162 18.71 9.81 -12.81
N THR A 163 20.00 9.62 -12.55
CA THR A 163 20.87 8.67 -13.26
C THR A 163 20.80 7.25 -12.67
N GLU A 164 20.20 7.07 -11.49
CA GLU A 164 19.97 5.76 -10.91
C GLU A 164 18.67 5.13 -11.42
N PRO A 165 18.63 3.80 -11.62
CA PRO A 165 17.38 3.11 -11.93
C PRO A 165 16.33 3.36 -10.85
N SER A 166 15.10 3.69 -11.27
CA SER A 166 13.97 3.90 -10.33
C SER A 166 13.67 2.70 -9.45
N ARG A 167 14.07 1.50 -9.91
CA ARG A 167 13.75 0.16 -9.40
C ARG A 167 12.28 -0.21 -9.53
N GLU A 168 11.51 0.54 -10.32
CA GLU A 168 10.16 0.16 -10.73
C GLU A 168 10.20 -1.03 -11.71
N ILE A 169 9.23 -1.93 -11.60
CA ILE A 169 9.25 -3.21 -12.30
C ILE A 169 8.67 -3.16 -13.72
N SER A 170 8.02 -2.08 -14.12
CA SER A 170 7.29 -2.00 -15.40
C SER A 170 8.19 -2.30 -16.60
N ILE A 171 9.38 -1.68 -16.66
CA ILE A 171 10.33 -1.90 -17.76
C ILE A 171 10.90 -3.32 -17.73
N SER A 172 11.22 -3.84 -16.54
CA SER A 172 11.68 -5.23 -16.37
C SER A 172 10.64 -6.23 -16.85
N LEU A 173 9.38 -6.07 -16.45
CA LEU A 173 8.27 -6.93 -16.87
C LEU A 173 8.04 -6.91 -18.38
N ILE A 174 8.08 -5.73 -19.01
CA ILE A 174 8.01 -5.62 -20.48
C ILE A 174 9.14 -6.43 -21.11
N CYS A 175 10.38 -6.25 -20.62
CA CYS A 175 11.52 -6.99 -21.16
C CYS A 175 11.41 -8.50 -20.91
N ASP A 176 10.87 -8.93 -19.76
CA ASP A 176 10.73 -10.34 -19.42
C ASP A 176 9.70 -11.04 -20.30
N MET A 177 8.63 -10.34 -20.68
CA MET A 177 7.65 -10.82 -21.66
C MET A 177 8.25 -10.85 -23.08
N GLU A 178 8.79 -9.73 -23.56
CA GLU A 178 9.31 -9.59 -24.93
C GLU A 178 10.50 -10.51 -25.21
N PHE A 179 11.39 -10.69 -24.24
CA PHE A 179 12.57 -11.54 -24.37
C PHE A 179 12.41 -12.94 -23.77
N ASN A 180 11.18 -13.31 -23.37
CA ASN A 180 10.86 -14.62 -22.79
C ASN A 180 11.82 -15.06 -21.67
N ARG A 181 12.07 -14.16 -20.70
CA ARG A 181 13.12 -14.36 -19.67
C ARG A 181 12.68 -15.23 -18.50
N ASP A 182 11.38 -15.56 -18.43
CA ASP A 182 10.79 -16.50 -17.45
C ASP A 182 11.08 -16.13 -15.98
N ARG A 183 11.17 -14.82 -15.70
CA ARG A 183 11.55 -14.29 -14.39
C ARG A 183 10.36 -14.18 -13.45
N VAL A 184 10.66 -14.26 -12.16
CA VAL A 184 9.70 -14.05 -11.08
C VAL A 184 10.02 -12.72 -10.40
N GLU A 185 9.04 -11.81 -10.41
CA GLU A 185 9.07 -10.59 -9.61
C GLU A 185 8.44 -10.86 -8.23
N ILE A 186 8.98 -10.22 -7.20
CA ILE A 186 8.63 -10.48 -5.79
C ILE A 186 7.19 -10.10 -5.42
N GLY A 187 6.51 -9.30 -6.25
CA GLY A 187 5.13 -8.92 -6.03
C GLY A 187 4.53 -8.16 -7.22
N GLY A 188 3.27 -8.46 -7.52
CA GLY A 188 2.47 -7.72 -8.49
C GLY A 188 0.98 -8.00 -8.29
N ASN A 189 0.15 -7.07 -8.78
CA ASN A 189 -1.30 -7.15 -8.65
C ASN A 189 -1.92 -7.86 -9.85
N VAL A 190 -2.56 -9.00 -9.59
CA VAL A 190 -3.17 -9.85 -10.62
C VAL A 190 -4.46 -10.46 -10.11
N MET A 191 -5.35 -10.85 -11.03
CA MET A 191 -6.55 -11.60 -10.67
C MET A 191 -6.15 -12.94 -10.04
N ASN A 192 -6.83 -13.36 -8.97
CA ASN A 192 -6.61 -14.64 -8.29
C ASN A 192 -7.10 -15.87 -9.08
N LYS A 193 -7.07 -15.79 -10.41
CA LYS A 193 -7.46 -16.84 -11.33
C LYS A 193 -6.57 -18.06 -11.12
N GLY A 194 -7.19 -19.22 -10.88
CA GLY A 194 -6.48 -20.46 -10.56
C GLY A 194 -6.01 -20.56 -9.10
N PHE A 195 -6.56 -19.71 -8.21
CA PHE A 195 -6.39 -19.77 -6.75
C PHE A 195 -4.93 -19.72 -6.31
N ALA A 196 -4.22 -18.67 -6.71
CA ALA A 196 -2.87 -18.44 -6.22
C ALA A 196 -2.86 -18.22 -4.70
N ILE A 197 -3.85 -17.49 -4.20
CA ILE A 197 -4.26 -17.52 -2.80
C ILE A 197 -5.52 -18.40 -2.71
N SER A 198 -5.41 -19.54 -2.02
CA SER A 198 -6.41 -20.62 -2.13
C SER A 198 -7.70 -20.37 -1.36
N ASN A 199 -7.69 -19.46 -0.38
CA ASN A 199 -8.84 -19.09 0.43
C ASN A 199 -9.32 -17.64 0.20
N LEU A 200 -9.00 -17.07 -0.96
CA LEU A 200 -9.65 -15.85 -1.47
C LEU A 200 -10.41 -16.18 -2.77
N PRO A 201 -11.48 -15.43 -3.11
CA PRO A 201 -12.21 -15.63 -4.36
C PRO A 201 -11.33 -15.42 -5.61
N GLU A 202 -11.66 -16.05 -6.74
CA GLU A 202 -10.87 -15.93 -7.99
C GLU A 202 -11.01 -14.57 -8.67
N ASP A 203 -12.13 -13.89 -8.47
CA ASP A 203 -12.47 -12.62 -9.11
C ASP A 203 -11.85 -11.39 -8.42
N VAL A 204 -11.05 -11.63 -7.38
CA VAL A 204 -10.35 -10.59 -6.61
C VAL A 204 -8.96 -10.34 -7.17
N ILE A 205 -8.53 -9.07 -7.17
CA ILE A 205 -7.15 -8.69 -7.46
C ILE A 205 -6.32 -8.89 -6.18
N ILE A 206 -5.31 -9.73 -6.28
CA ILE A 206 -4.39 -10.09 -5.19
C ILE A 206 -2.98 -9.59 -5.48
N GLU A 207 -2.18 -9.43 -4.44
CA GLU A 207 -0.75 -9.11 -4.53
C GLU A 207 0.08 -10.31 -4.09
N VAL A 208 0.75 -10.93 -5.05
CA VAL A 208 1.59 -12.14 -4.91
C VAL A 208 2.80 -12.05 -5.84
N PRO A 209 3.83 -12.89 -5.68
CA PRO A 209 4.88 -12.99 -6.69
C PRO A 209 4.27 -13.33 -8.06
N ILE A 210 4.80 -12.71 -9.10
CA ILE A 210 4.31 -12.88 -10.46
C ILE A 210 5.44 -13.37 -11.36
N LYS A 211 5.12 -14.27 -12.27
CA LYS A 211 6.03 -14.78 -13.29
C LYS A 211 5.70 -14.16 -14.63
N ALA A 212 6.69 -13.60 -15.31
CA ALA A 212 6.54 -12.95 -16.61
C ALA A 212 7.38 -13.64 -17.69
N ASN A 213 6.73 -13.98 -18.80
CA ASN A 213 7.35 -14.57 -19.99
C ASN A 213 6.52 -14.27 -21.25
N ALA A 214 6.83 -14.90 -22.38
CA ALA A 214 6.12 -14.64 -23.65
C ALA A 214 4.62 -15.02 -23.61
N GLU A 215 4.16 -15.79 -22.62
CA GLU A 215 2.75 -16.13 -22.41
C GLU A 215 2.01 -15.08 -21.55
N GLY A 216 2.70 -14.02 -21.13
CA GLY A 216 2.19 -12.94 -20.28
C GLY A 216 2.59 -13.10 -18.81
N ILE A 217 1.79 -12.50 -17.93
CA ILE A 217 2.00 -12.45 -16.49
C ILE A 217 1.10 -13.48 -15.81
N LYS A 218 1.68 -14.34 -14.97
CA LYS A 218 0.97 -15.39 -14.23
C LYS A 218 1.28 -15.29 -12.74
N PRO A 219 0.29 -15.41 -11.84
CA PRO A 219 0.57 -15.47 -10.40
C PRO A 219 1.34 -16.74 -10.04
N VAL A 220 2.24 -16.63 -9.07
CA VAL A 220 2.82 -17.78 -8.38
C VAL A 220 1.86 -18.22 -7.27
N LYS A 221 1.63 -19.52 -7.15
CA LYS A 221 0.77 -20.06 -6.08
C LYS A 221 1.47 -19.93 -4.74
N VAL A 222 0.81 -19.29 -3.78
CA VAL A 222 1.32 -19.07 -2.42
C VAL A 222 0.53 -19.84 -1.35
N GLY A 223 -0.61 -20.43 -1.74
CA GLY A 223 -1.40 -21.30 -0.86
C GLY A 223 -2.40 -20.52 -0.01
N LYS A 224 -2.67 -21.02 1.19
CA LYS A 224 -3.70 -20.49 2.08
C LYS A 224 -3.10 -19.37 2.95
N LEU A 225 -3.75 -18.20 3.03
CA LEU A 225 -3.44 -17.21 4.06
C LEU A 225 -3.99 -17.67 5.42
N PRO A 226 -3.37 -17.31 6.55
CA PRO A 226 -4.00 -17.48 7.87
C PRO A 226 -5.41 -16.89 7.90
N ASP A 227 -6.35 -17.55 8.58
CA ASP A 227 -7.79 -17.24 8.45
C ASP A 227 -8.14 -15.80 8.86
N ALA A 228 -7.46 -15.24 9.87
CA ALA A 228 -7.66 -13.86 10.27
C ALA A 228 -7.22 -12.87 9.17
N ILE A 229 -6.08 -13.13 8.52
CA ILE A 229 -5.56 -12.31 7.41
C ILE A 229 -6.47 -12.46 6.18
N ALA A 230 -6.87 -13.69 5.83
CA ALA A 230 -7.81 -13.92 4.74
C ALA A 230 -9.15 -13.21 4.97
N GLY A 231 -9.64 -13.19 6.21
CA GLY A 231 -10.84 -12.46 6.60
C GLY A 231 -10.72 -10.96 6.33
N MET A 232 -9.62 -10.33 6.77
CA MET A 232 -9.37 -8.91 6.52
C MET A 232 -9.23 -8.61 5.01
N CYS A 233 -8.45 -9.40 4.27
CA CYS A 233 -8.34 -9.24 2.81
C CYS A 233 -9.67 -9.45 2.09
N SER A 234 -10.50 -10.40 2.54
CA SER A 234 -11.80 -10.68 1.94
C SER A 234 -12.77 -9.52 2.11
N THR A 235 -12.81 -8.89 3.29
CA THR A 235 -13.64 -7.69 3.52
C THR A 235 -13.32 -6.60 2.51
N GLN A 236 -12.03 -6.35 2.28
CA GLN A 236 -11.57 -5.33 1.32
C GLN A 236 -11.89 -5.69 -0.13
N ALA A 237 -11.74 -6.97 -0.48
CA ALA A 237 -12.17 -7.46 -1.78
C ALA A 237 -13.68 -7.26 -2.03
N TYR A 238 -14.52 -7.52 -1.02
CA TYR A 238 -15.96 -7.28 -1.13
C TYR A 238 -16.30 -5.79 -1.24
N ILE A 239 -15.60 -4.91 -0.52
CA ILE A 239 -15.75 -3.45 -0.67
C ILE A 239 -15.47 -3.03 -2.10
N GLN A 240 -14.32 -3.45 -2.67
CA GLN A 240 -13.94 -3.14 -4.04
C GLN A 240 -14.97 -3.63 -5.06
N ASN A 241 -15.47 -4.85 -4.88
CA ASN A 241 -16.54 -5.40 -5.73
C ASN A 241 -17.84 -4.58 -5.64
N LEU A 242 -18.25 -4.16 -4.44
CA LEU A 242 -19.42 -3.30 -4.26
C LEU A 242 -19.21 -1.93 -4.91
N LEU A 243 -18.01 -1.35 -4.85
CA LEU A 243 -17.70 -0.07 -5.52
C LEU A 243 -17.83 -0.20 -7.05
N VAL A 244 -17.28 -1.27 -7.65
CA VAL A 244 -17.40 -1.54 -9.09
C VAL A 244 -18.86 -1.77 -9.48
N GLU A 245 -19.62 -2.51 -8.67
CA GLU A 245 -21.05 -2.76 -8.91
C GLU A 245 -21.89 -1.48 -8.75
N ALA A 246 -21.58 -0.63 -7.77
CA ALA A 246 -22.22 0.67 -7.58
C ALA A 246 -22.01 1.56 -8.80
N PHE A 247 -20.78 1.62 -9.32
CA PHE A 247 -20.46 2.35 -10.54
C PHE A 247 -21.23 1.81 -11.76
N LYS A 248 -21.18 0.49 -12.00
CA LYS A 248 -21.86 -0.16 -13.13
C LYS A 248 -23.37 0.06 -13.11
N LYS A 249 -23.99 -0.08 -11.93
CA LYS A 249 -25.44 0.05 -11.75
C LYS A 249 -25.88 1.48 -11.48
N LYS A 250 -24.95 2.42 -11.38
CA LYS A 250 -25.18 3.80 -10.94
C LYS A 250 -26.00 3.86 -9.64
N SER A 251 -25.67 2.99 -8.68
CA SER A 251 -26.47 2.82 -7.47
C SER A 251 -25.81 3.45 -6.25
N LYS A 252 -26.40 4.54 -5.77
CA LYS A 252 -26.00 5.20 -4.53
C LYS A 252 -26.18 4.26 -3.34
N LYS A 253 -27.21 3.42 -3.35
CA LYS A 253 -27.46 2.41 -2.32
C LYS A 253 -26.32 1.39 -2.19
N ILE A 254 -25.81 0.87 -3.31
CA ILE A 254 -24.68 -0.08 -3.28
C ILE A 254 -23.40 0.63 -2.84
N PHE A 255 -23.18 1.87 -3.27
CA PHE A 255 -22.05 2.66 -2.80
C PHE A 255 -22.09 2.87 -1.28
N PHE A 256 -23.26 3.21 -0.74
CA PHE A 256 -23.44 3.35 0.70
C PHE A 256 -23.20 2.04 1.45
N GLN A 257 -23.61 0.89 0.90
CA GLN A 257 -23.27 -0.42 1.47
C GLN A 257 -21.76 -0.67 1.49
N ALA A 258 -21.03 -0.29 0.43
CA ALA A 258 -19.57 -0.42 0.38
C ALA A 258 -18.92 0.39 1.52
N LEU A 259 -19.37 1.63 1.74
CA LEU A 259 -18.90 2.45 2.85
C LEU A 259 -19.20 1.81 4.22
N LEU A 260 -20.40 1.31 4.43
CA LEU A 260 -20.79 0.79 5.75
C LEU A 260 -20.09 -0.52 6.15
N ILE A 261 -19.53 -1.28 5.21
CA ILE A 261 -18.73 -2.46 5.55
C ILE A 261 -17.23 -2.15 5.63
N ASP A 262 -16.84 -0.92 5.31
CA ASP A 262 -15.46 -0.46 5.44
C ASP A 262 -15.08 -0.33 6.93
N PRO A 263 -13.99 -0.99 7.39
CA PRO A 263 -13.58 -0.97 8.79
C PRO A 263 -13.31 0.41 9.39
N ILE A 264 -13.02 1.43 8.57
CA ILE A 264 -12.78 2.79 9.08
C ILE A 264 -14.07 3.61 9.27
N ILE A 265 -15.21 3.11 8.79
CA ILE A 265 -16.50 3.78 8.97
C ILE A 265 -17.12 3.36 10.31
N ASP A 266 -17.23 4.34 11.21
CA ASP A 266 -17.71 4.15 12.57
C ASP A 266 -19.11 4.77 12.83
N ASN A 267 -19.67 5.50 11.86
CA ASN A 267 -20.95 6.19 12.02
C ASN A 267 -21.72 6.32 10.71
N VAL A 268 -22.96 5.81 10.70
CA VAL A 268 -23.84 5.75 9.53
C VAL A 268 -24.20 7.15 8.99
N ASP A 269 -24.64 8.07 9.85
CA ASP A 269 -25.07 9.41 9.43
C ASP A 269 -23.91 10.25 8.88
N ARG A 270 -22.71 10.11 9.47
CA ARG A 270 -21.50 10.77 8.97
C ARG A 270 -21.06 10.17 7.64
N ALA A 271 -21.13 8.85 7.48
CA ALA A 271 -20.81 8.19 6.22
C ALA A 271 -21.73 8.65 5.08
N GLU A 272 -23.04 8.78 5.33
CA GLU A 272 -23.98 9.27 4.32
C GLU A 272 -23.67 10.71 3.92
N LYS A 273 -23.43 11.60 4.90
CA LYS A 273 -23.06 12.99 4.63
C LYS A 273 -21.74 13.12 3.87
N MET A 274 -20.75 12.31 4.23
CA MET A 274 -19.48 12.23 3.52
C MET A 274 -19.68 11.77 2.08
N MET A 275 -20.45 10.71 1.86
CA MET A 275 -20.80 10.20 0.53
C MET A 275 -21.41 11.30 -0.34
N GLU A 276 -22.43 12.01 0.14
CA GLU A 276 -23.08 13.08 -0.61
C GLU A 276 -22.13 14.26 -0.90
N THR A 277 -21.26 14.59 0.06
CA THR A 277 -20.26 15.64 -0.11
C THR A 277 -19.26 15.27 -1.21
N MET A 278 -18.74 14.05 -1.19
CA MET A 278 -17.79 13.54 -2.19
C MET A 278 -18.44 13.43 -3.57
N LEU A 279 -19.65 12.88 -3.68
CA LEU A 279 -20.36 12.79 -4.96
C LEU A 279 -20.61 14.16 -5.59
N LYS A 280 -20.91 15.18 -4.76
CA LYS A 280 -21.07 16.55 -5.24
C LYS A 280 -19.75 17.16 -5.70
N ALA A 281 -18.66 16.93 -4.96
CA ALA A 281 -17.34 17.44 -5.31
C ALA A 281 -16.83 16.83 -6.62
N GLU A 282 -17.11 15.55 -6.85
CA GLU A 282 -16.64 14.76 -7.99
C GLU A 282 -17.68 14.64 -9.13
N ALA A 283 -18.73 15.45 -9.11
CA ALA A 283 -19.87 15.33 -10.02
C ALA A 283 -19.50 15.50 -11.51
N GLU A 284 -18.38 16.18 -11.80
CA GLU A 284 -17.86 16.31 -13.17
C GLU A 284 -17.19 15.02 -13.67
N TYR A 285 -16.66 14.21 -12.77
CA TYR A 285 -15.86 13.02 -13.09
C TYR A 285 -16.62 11.70 -12.91
N LEU A 286 -17.66 11.70 -12.07
CA LEU A 286 -18.45 10.51 -11.75
C LEU A 286 -19.81 10.52 -12.47
N PRO A 287 -20.35 9.34 -12.84
CA PRO A 287 -21.73 9.26 -13.30
C PRO A 287 -22.69 9.65 -12.16
N GLU A 288 -23.81 10.26 -12.52
CA GLU A 288 -24.90 10.48 -11.56
C GLU A 288 -25.38 9.13 -11.01
N LEU A 289 -25.35 9.00 -9.68
CA LEU A 289 -25.81 7.82 -8.95
C LEU A 289 -27.23 8.04 -8.45
N SER A 290 -28.09 7.06 -8.71
CA SER A 290 -29.50 7.00 -8.27
C SER A 290 -29.70 6.13 -7.03
#